data_AF-R6X7F7-F1
#
_entry.id   AF-R6X7F7-F1
#
_cell.length_a   1.000
_cell.length_b   1.000
_cell.length_c   1.000
_cell.angle_alpha   90.00
_cell.angle_beta   90.00
_cell.angle_gamma   90.00
#
_symmetry.space_group_name_H-M   'P 1'
#
loop_
_entity.id
_entity.type
_entity.pdbx_description
1 polymer ?
#
loop_
_entity_poly.entity_id
_entity_poly.type
_entity_poly.pdbx_seq_one_letter_code
_entity_poly.pdbx_strand_id
1 'polypeptide(L)'
;MKRILLILTVLISALPGLGAQDKGKKDCHDKWKAEKIAYLTDALDLTSAEAEKFWPVYNKCEREKRNSFKVSMDAYKALDEAIKAGKGDKEINTLLDKYIESQNCGKDIDSKYVLEYRKILPGKKVAKLYIAEESFRRQQIHKLNKDNKNEKR
;
A
#
# COMPACT_ATOMS: atom_id res chain seq x y z
N MET A 1 -36.56 -7.15 -55.68
CA MET A 1 -36.78 -6.66 -54.30
C MET A 1 -35.86 -7.41 -53.35
N LYS A 2 -35.40 -6.72 -52.30
CA LYS A 2 -34.58 -7.22 -51.18
C LYS A 2 -33.10 -7.51 -51.48
N ARG A 3 -32.44 -6.55 -52.12
CA ARG A 3 -31.01 -6.25 -51.90
C ARG A 3 -30.84 -5.48 -50.58
N ILE A 4 -31.28 -6.06 -49.45
CA ILE A 4 -30.98 -5.56 -48.10
C ILE A 4 -31.04 -6.80 -47.19
N LEU A 5 -30.02 -7.65 -47.25
CA LEU A 5 -29.76 -8.61 -46.17
C LEU A 5 -28.28 -9.06 -46.18
N LEU A 6 -27.40 -8.15 -46.58
CA LEU A 6 -25.99 -8.17 -46.28
C LEU A 6 -25.75 -6.86 -45.52
N ILE A 7 -24.98 -6.88 -44.45
CA ILE A 7 -24.75 -5.78 -43.47
C ILE A 7 -25.68 -5.88 -42.24
N LEU A 8 -25.57 -6.94 -41.43
CA LEU A 8 -25.81 -6.79 -39.98
C LEU A 8 -25.09 -7.83 -39.09
N THR A 9 -24.04 -8.48 -39.60
CA THR A 9 -23.24 -9.48 -38.85
C THR A 9 -21.75 -9.13 -38.75
N VAL A 10 -21.35 -7.91 -39.15
CA VAL A 10 -19.95 -7.45 -39.13
C VAL A 10 -19.78 -6.20 -38.25
N LEU A 11 -20.33 -6.20 -37.03
CA LEU A 11 -20.11 -5.07 -36.11
C LEU A 11 -20.08 -5.44 -34.62
N ILE A 12 -19.42 -6.55 -34.25
CA ILE A 12 -19.04 -6.79 -32.84
C ILE A 12 -17.52 -7.06 -32.69
N SER A 13 -16.77 -7.11 -33.79
CA SER A 13 -15.30 -7.18 -33.79
C SER A 13 -14.67 -5.80 -33.95
N ALA A 14 -14.92 -4.89 -33.00
CA ALA A 14 -14.11 -3.67 -32.81
C ALA A 14 -14.48 -2.95 -31.49
N LEU A 15 -14.02 -3.48 -30.36
CA LEU A 15 -13.72 -2.64 -29.20
C LEU A 15 -12.26 -2.91 -28.78
N PRO A 16 -11.27 -2.27 -29.42
CA PRO A 16 -9.95 -2.19 -28.83
C PRO A 16 -10.00 -1.16 -27.69
N GLY A 17 -9.78 -1.67 -26.47
CA GLY A 17 -9.01 -0.98 -25.44
C GLY A 17 -9.58 0.30 -24.84
N LEU A 18 -10.39 0.18 -23.80
CA LEU A 18 -10.41 1.14 -22.69
C LEU A 18 -10.62 0.36 -21.37
N GLY A 19 -9.55 0.16 -20.59
CA GLY A 19 -9.65 -0.34 -19.20
C GLY A 19 -8.63 -1.37 -18.71
N ALA A 20 -7.64 -1.80 -19.51
CA ALA A 20 -6.68 -2.83 -19.09
C ALA A 20 -5.60 -2.35 -18.09
N GLN A 21 -5.43 -1.05 -17.86
CA GLN A 21 -4.37 -0.53 -16.98
C GLN A 21 -4.72 -0.51 -15.48
N ASP A 22 -5.99 -0.63 -15.08
CA ASP A 22 -6.39 -0.57 -13.66
C ASP A 22 -6.57 -1.95 -13.02
N LYS A 23 -6.98 -2.97 -13.81
CA LYS A 23 -7.16 -4.35 -13.31
C LYS A 23 -5.85 -4.96 -12.78
N GLY A 24 -4.72 -4.74 -13.46
CA GLY A 24 -3.43 -5.30 -13.05
C GLY A 24 -2.88 -4.71 -11.74
N LYS A 25 -3.04 -3.41 -11.52
CA LYS A 25 -2.61 -2.74 -10.27
C LYS A 25 -3.46 -3.15 -9.08
N LYS A 26 -4.79 -3.22 -9.28
CA LYS A 26 -5.74 -3.66 -8.26
C LYS A 26 -5.49 -5.12 -7.85
N ASP A 27 -5.30 -6.01 -8.83
CA ASP A 27 -5.00 -7.43 -8.60
C ASP A 27 -3.69 -7.64 -7.83
N CYS A 28 -2.64 -6.89 -8.16
CA CYS A 28 -1.38 -6.93 -7.42
C CYS A 28 -1.53 -6.45 -5.96
N HIS A 29 -2.27 -5.35 -5.73
CA HIS A 29 -2.52 -4.85 -4.38
C HIS A 29 -3.32 -5.84 -3.52
N ASP A 30 -4.36 -6.43 -4.12
CA ASP A 30 -5.24 -7.38 -3.43
C ASP A 30 -4.50 -8.69 -3.12
N LYS A 31 -3.66 -9.19 -4.04
CA LYS A 31 -2.74 -10.32 -3.79
C LYS A 31 -1.78 -10.03 -2.64
N TRP A 32 -1.11 -8.88 -2.66
CA TRP A 32 -0.20 -8.48 -1.60
C TRP A 32 -0.89 -8.42 -0.24
N LYS A 33 -2.11 -7.88 -0.19
CA LYS A 33 -2.91 -7.80 1.04
C LYS A 33 -3.30 -9.18 1.54
N ALA A 34 -3.72 -10.07 0.65
CA ALA A 34 -4.06 -11.46 1.00
C ALA A 34 -2.82 -12.21 1.54
N GLU A 35 -1.66 -12.08 0.90
CA GLU A 35 -0.40 -12.62 1.39
C GLU A 35 -0.05 -12.08 2.79
N LYS A 36 -0.18 -10.76 3.01
CA LYS A 36 0.10 -10.15 4.31
C LYS A 36 -0.83 -10.70 5.40
N ILE A 37 -2.13 -10.83 5.10
CA ILE A 37 -3.13 -11.38 6.03
C ILE A 37 -2.80 -12.82 6.39
N ALA A 38 -2.53 -13.68 5.40
CA ALA A 38 -2.18 -15.07 5.63
C ALA A 38 -0.90 -15.19 6.47
N TYR A 39 0.14 -14.43 6.11
CA TYR A 39 1.42 -14.43 6.81
C TYR A 39 1.30 -14.01 8.28
N LEU A 40 0.54 -12.94 8.56
CA LEU A 40 0.34 -12.48 9.93
C LEU A 40 -0.53 -13.43 10.76
N THR A 41 -1.54 -14.05 10.14
CA THR A 41 -2.38 -15.03 10.82
C THR A 41 -1.54 -16.21 11.32
N ASP A 42 -0.68 -16.74 10.45
CA ASP A 42 0.23 -17.85 10.76
C ASP A 42 1.28 -17.45 11.82
N ALA A 43 1.92 -16.29 11.66
CA ALA A 43 2.98 -15.84 12.56
C ALA A 43 2.49 -15.55 14.00
N LEU A 44 1.26 -15.05 14.14
CA LEU A 44 0.71 -14.61 15.41
C LEU A 44 0.05 -15.71 16.22
N ASP A 45 -0.37 -16.80 15.58
CA ASP A 45 -1.12 -17.89 16.21
C ASP A 45 -2.32 -17.35 17.01
N LEU A 46 -3.17 -16.58 16.33
CA LEU A 46 -4.36 -15.95 16.94
C LEU A 46 -5.46 -16.99 17.12
N THR A 47 -6.04 -17.02 18.31
CA THR A 47 -7.33 -17.71 18.51
C THR A 47 -8.44 -16.96 17.77
N SER A 48 -9.55 -17.63 17.47
CA SER A 48 -10.70 -16.98 16.79
C SER A 48 -11.17 -15.72 17.53
N ALA A 49 -11.25 -15.77 18.86
CA ALA A 49 -11.67 -14.64 19.69
C ALA A 49 -10.67 -13.46 19.69
N GLU A 50 -9.36 -13.75 19.59
CA GLU A 50 -8.33 -12.72 19.44
C GLU A 50 -8.37 -12.12 18.03
N ALA A 51 -8.53 -12.95 16.99
CA ALA A 51 -8.58 -12.52 15.60
C ALA A 51 -9.75 -11.55 15.34
N GLU A 52 -10.93 -11.85 15.88
CA GLU A 52 -12.12 -10.97 15.79
C GLU A 52 -11.86 -9.57 16.35
N LYS A 53 -11.08 -9.45 17.43
CA LYS A 53 -10.71 -8.17 18.04
C LYS A 53 -9.53 -7.51 17.34
N PHE A 54 -8.59 -8.30 16.84
CA PHE A 54 -7.35 -7.85 16.22
C PHE A 54 -7.56 -7.18 14.87
N TRP A 55 -8.28 -7.84 13.95
CA TRP A 55 -8.40 -7.38 12.56
C TRP A 55 -9.00 -5.97 12.43
N PRO A 56 -10.02 -5.56 13.20
CA PRO A 56 -10.54 -4.19 13.15
C PRO A 56 -9.49 -3.14 13.52
N VAL A 57 -8.72 -3.38 14.59
CA VAL A 57 -7.66 -2.47 15.06
C VAL A 57 -6.53 -2.41 14.04
N TYR A 58 -6.11 -3.57 13.55
CA TYR A 58 -5.05 -3.69 12.55
C TYR A 58 -5.40 -3.01 11.23
N ASN A 59 -6.61 -3.24 10.71
CA ASN A 59 -7.08 -2.58 9.49
C ASN A 59 -7.15 -1.06 9.62
N LYS A 60 -7.47 -0.54 10.83
CA LYS A 60 -7.45 0.89 11.10
C LYS A 60 -6.02 1.44 11.10
N CYS A 61 -5.09 0.75 11.76
CA CYS A 61 -3.66 1.07 11.74
C CYS A 61 -3.13 1.15 10.30
N GLU A 62 -3.39 0.13 9.49
CA GLU A 62 -2.92 0.07 8.10
C GLU A 62 -3.47 1.21 7.24
N ARG A 63 -4.73 1.63 7.46
CA ARG A 63 -5.29 2.80 6.77
C ARG A 63 -4.59 4.10 7.18
N GLU A 64 -4.36 4.29 8.48
CA GLU A 64 -3.65 5.47 8.99
C GLU A 64 -2.20 5.52 8.48
N LYS A 65 -1.48 4.39 8.54
CA LYS A 65 -0.12 4.25 7.98
C LYS A 65 -0.09 4.56 6.49
N ARG A 66 -1.03 4.02 5.72
CA ARG A 66 -1.14 4.29 4.28
C ARG A 66 -1.39 5.77 3.98
N ASN A 67 -2.26 6.42 4.76
CA ASN A 67 -2.51 7.85 4.59
C ASN A 67 -1.27 8.69 4.93
N SER A 68 -0.61 8.39 6.05
CA SER A 68 0.65 9.06 6.44
C SER A 68 1.74 8.88 5.38
N PHE A 69 1.88 7.67 4.82
CA PHE A 69 2.81 7.41 3.72
C PHE A 69 2.47 8.24 2.48
N LYS A 70 1.18 8.34 2.11
CA LYS A 70 0.74 9.16 0.98
C LYS A 70 1.09 10.64 1.19
N VAL A 71 0.77 11.20 2.35
CA VAL A 71 1.11 12.59 2.70
C VAL A 71 2.62 12.83 2.60
N SER A 72 3.42 11.89 3.11
CA SER A 72 4.89 11.98 3.06
C SER A 72 5.43 11.94 1.63
N MET A 73 4.84 11.10 0.79
CA MET A 73 5.20 11.00 -0.63
C MET A 73 4.80 12.26 -1.41
N ASP A 74 3.64 12.83 -1.13
CA ASP A 74 3.17 14.06 -1.77
C ASP A 74 4.03 15.26 -1.34
N ALA A 75 4.42 15.35 -0.06
CA ALA A 75 5.37 16.36 0.44
C ALA A 75 6.76 16.22 -0.20
N TYR A 76 7.26 14.99 -0.32
CA TYR A 76 8.53 14.72 -1.01
C TYR A 76 8.49 15.19 -2.46
N LYS A 77 7.43 14.87 -3.21
CA LYS A 77 7.28 15.29 -4.61
C LYS A 77 7.24 16.81 -4.73
N ALA A 78 6.48 17.50 -3.88
CA ALA A 78 6.42 18.95 -3.88
C ALA A 78 7.79 19.59 -3.63
N LEU A 79 8.58 19.02 -2.71
CA LEU A 79 9.95 19.47 -2.44
C LEU A 79 10.88 19.24 -3.64
N ASP A 80 10.85 18.04 -4.24
CA ASP A 80 11.65 17.70 -5.42
C ASP A 80 11.30 18.59 -6.63
N GLU A 81 10.01 18.86 -6.85
CA GLU A 81 9.54 19.80 -7.89
C GLU A 81 10.00 21.22 -7.62
N ALA A 82 9.97 21.70 -6.38
CA ALA A 82 10.44 23.03 -6.01
C ALA A 82 11.95 23.20 -6.25
N ILE A 83 12.75 22.18 -5.94
CA ILE A 83 14.20 22.18 -6.24
C ILE A 83 14.43 22.24 -7.75
N LYS A 84 13.74 21.39 -8.53
CA LYS A 84 13.86 21.35 -9.99
C LYS A 84 13.42 22.66 -10.66
N ALA A 85 12.42 23.33 -10.09
CA ALA A 85 11.92 24.62 -10.56
C ALA A 85 12.79 25.82 -10.12
N GLY A 86 13.87 25.60 -9.35
CA GLY A 86 14.74 26.67 -8.87
C GLY A 86 14.02 27.65 -7.93
N LYS A 87 13.11 27.16 -7.09
CA LYS A 87 12.40 27.99 -6.11
C LYS A 87 13.37 28.58 -5.07
N GLY A 88 13.00 29.69 -4.46
CA GLY A 88 13.82 30.36 -3.45
C GLY A 88 13.81 29.65 -2.10
N ASP A 89 14.86 29.87 -1.31
CA ASP A 89 15.12 29.18 -0.03
C ASP A 89 13.95 29.21 0.96
N LYS A 90 13.19 30.32 1.00
CA LYS A 90 12.03 30.43 1.90
C LYS A 90 10.94 29.39 1.58
N GLU A 91 10.67 29.17 0.30
CA GLU A 91 9.69 28.18 -0.16
C GLU A 91 10.22 26.76 0.07
N ILE A 92 11.50 26.53 -0.24
CA ILE A 92 12.18 25.24 -0.01
C ILE A 92 12.13 24.86 1.48
N ASN A 93 12.50 25.77 2.38
CA ASN A 93 12.49 25.51 3.82
C ASN A 93 11.09 25.15 4.32
N THR A 94 10.06 25.85 3.82
CA THR A 94 8.67 25.55 4.18
C THR A 94 8.23 24.16 3.71
N LEU A 95 8.65 23.72 2.52
CA LEU A 95 8.35 22.39 2.00
C LEU A 95 9.17 21.29 2.71
N LEU A 96 10.41 21.61 3.08
CA LEU A 96 11.26 20.73 3.86
C LEU A 96 10.66 20.47 5.24
N ASP A 97 10.20 21.51 5.93
CA ASP A 97 9.54 21.39 7.24
C ASP A 97 8.30 20.48 7.15
N LYS A 98 7.45 20.69 6.12
CA LYS A 98 6.28 19.83 5.85
C LYS A 98 6.66 18.38 5.59
N TYR A 99 7.74 18.14 4.84
CA TYR A 99 8.23 16.80 4.59
C TYR A 99 8.69 16.12 5.89
N ILE A 100 9.48 16.80 6.72
CA ILE A 100 9.93 16.26 8.00
C ILE A 100 8.77 16.02 8.96
N GLU A 101 7.80 16.94 9.04
CA GLU A 101 6.59 16.78 9.85
C GLU A 101 5.80 15.52 9.43
N SER A 102 5.60 15.33 8.12
CA SER A 102 4.88 14.16 7.60
C SER A 102 5.52 12.81 7.96
N GLN A 103 6.86 12.79 8.03
CA GLN A 103 7.64 11.60 8.41
C GLN A 103 7.47 11.27 9.90
N ASN A 104 7.29 12.27 10.76
CA ASN A 104 7.10 12.07 12.20
C ASN A 104 5.76 11.40 12.52
N CYS A 105 4.70 11.73 11.77
CA CYS A 105 3.37 11.14 11.96
C CYS A 105 3.36 9.60 11.93
N GLY A 106 4.27 8.98 11.16
CA GLY A 106 4.37 7.52 11.09
C GLY A 106 4.71 6.87 12.44
N LYS A 107 5.65 7.47 13.19
CA LYS A 107 6.07 6.96 14.51
C LYS A 107 5.00 7.13 15.58
N ASP A 108 4.23 8.21 15.48
CA ASP A 108 3.10 8.47 16.38
C ASP A 108 1.99 7.42 16.20
N ILE A 109 1.76 6.99 14.95
CA ILE A 109 0.83 5.90 14.64
C ILE A 109 1.30 4.60 15.31
N ASP A 110 2.58 4.22 15.18
CA ASP A 110 3.09 3.00 15.83
C ASP A 110 2.96 3.05 17.36
N SER A 111 3.27 4.20 17.96
CA SER A 111 3.17 4.42 19.41
C SER A 111 1.72 4.37 19.91
N LYS A 112 0.77 4.88 19.12
CA LYS A 112 -0.67 4.79 19.41
C LYS A 112 -1.15 3.34 19.33
N TYR A 113 -0.81 2.62 18.27
CA TYR A 113 -1.37 1.29 18.02
C TYR A 113 -0.77 0.19 18.87
N VAL A 114 0.49 0.31 19.32
CA VAL A 114 1.03 -0.66 20.29
C VAL A 114 0.21 -0.68 21.59
N LEU A 115 -0.31 0.47 22.02
CA LEU A 115 -1.19 0.57 23.19
C LEU A 115 -2.54 -0.10 22.92
N GLU A 116 -3.12 0.10 21.73
CA GLU A 116 -4.38 -0.56 21.36
C GLU A 116 -4.23 -2.08 21.24
N TYR A 117 -3.14 -2.58 20.63
CA TYR A 117 -2.90 -4.02 20.52
C TYR A 117 -2.70 -4.68 21.89
N ARG A 118 -2.04 -4.00 22.84
CA ARG A 118 -1.84 -4.53 24.20
C ARG A 118 -3.14 -4.70 24.99
N LYS A 119 -4.23 -3.99 24.62
CA LYS A 119 -5.55 -4.17 25.25
C LYS A 119 -6.24 -5.47 24.81
N ILE A 120 -5.87 -6.01 23.65
CA ILE A 120 -6.57 -7.13 23.01
C ILE A 120 -5.71 -8.37 22.80
N LEU A 121 -4.38 -8.24 22.90
CA LEU A 121 -3.42 -9.33 22.72
C LEU A 121 -2.36 -9.33 23.84
N PRO A 122 -1.86 -10.53 24.22
CA PRO A 122 -0.71 -10.64 25.11
C PRO A 122 0.53 -9.95 24.52
N GLY A 123 1.37 -9.36 25.37
CA GLY A 123 2.56 -8.62 24.95
C GLY A 123 3.50 -9.41 24.02
N LYS A 124 3.63 -10.73 24.22
CA LYS A 124 4.41 -11.61 23.33
C LYS A 124 3.87 -11.63 21.90
N LYS A 125 2.54 -11.68 21.72
CA LYS A 125 1.90 -11.64 20.40
C LYS A 125 2.01 -10.26 19.76
N VAL A 126 1.90 -9.20 20.55
CA VAL A 126 2.16 -7.83 20.07
C VAL A 126 3.60 -7.70 19.57
N ALA A 127 4.61 -8.21 20.29
CA ALA A 127 5.99 -8.19 19.82
C ALA A 127 6.17 -9.00 18.51
N LYS A 128 5.56 -10.20 18.43
CA LYS A 128 5.55 -11.01 17.20
C LYS A 128 4.96 -10.27 16.01
N LEU A 129 3.90 -9.47 16.20
CA LEU A 129 3.29 -8.66 15.13
C LEU A 129 4.32 -7.78 14.44
N TYR A 130 5.05 -6.96 15.20
CA TYR A 130 6.04 -6.04 14.64
C TYR A 130 7.19 -6.78 13.95
N ILE A 131 7.66 -7.90 14.52
CA ILE A 131 8.69 -8.75 13.90
C ILE A 131 8.18 -9.34 12.58
N ALA A 132 6.93 -9.83 12.57
CA ALA A 132 6.32 -10.43 11.39
C ALA A 132 6.09 -9.39 10.28
N GLU A 133 5.60 -8.19 10.62
CA GLU A 133 5.43 -7.11 9.65
C GLU A 133 6.76 -6.72 8.98
N GLU A 134 7.82 -6.56 9.78
CA GLU A 134 9.15 -6.22 9.27
C GLU A 134 9.75 -7.34 8.41
N SER A 135 9.56 -8.60 8.84
CA SER A 135 10.00 -9.78 8.09
C SER A 135 9.28 -9.88 6.73
N PHE A 136 7.96 -9.70 6.73
CA PHE A 136 7.15 -9.68 5.52
C PHE A 136 7.61 -8.56 4.58
N ARG A 137 7.81 -7.34 5.10
CA ARG A 137 8.30 -6.19 4.32
C ARG A 137 9.64 -6.50 3.64
N ARG A 138 10.59 -7.08 4.37
CA ARG A 138 11.90 -7.47 3.81
C ARG A 138 11.77 -8.54 2.73
N GLN A 139 10.93 -9.54 2.93
CA GLN A 139 10.68 -10.57 1.92
C GLN A 139 10.09 -9.97 0.64
N GLN A 140 9.12 -9.06 0.77
CA GLN A 140 8.51 -8.40 -0.39
C GLN A 140 9.52 -7.53 -1.16
N ILE A 141 10.38 -6.78 -0.47
CA ILE A 141 11.47 -6.02 -1.11
C ILE A 141 12.43 -6.96 -1.85
N HIS A 142 12.79 -8.10 -1.25
CA HIS A 142 13.67 -9.07 -1.88
C HIS A 142 13.04 -9.67 -3.16
N LYS A 143 11.74 -10.02 -3.12
CA LYS A 143 10.99 -10.49 -4.31
C LYS A 143 11.03 -9.44 -5.43
N LEU A 144 10.66 -8.19 -5.13
CA LEU A 144 10.68 -7.09 -6.11
C LEU A 144 12.06 -6.89 -6.73
N ASN A 145 13.13 -6.94 -5.93
CA ASN A 145 14.50 -6.80 -6.43
C ASN A 145 14.94 -7.98 -7.32
N LYS A 146 14.45 -9.19 -7.07
CA LYS A 146 14.73 -10.37 -7.88
C LYS A 146 14.00 -10.31 -9.21
N ASP A 147 12.74 -9.93 -9.21
CA ASP A 147 11.92 -9.80 -10.42
C ASP A 147 12.50 -8.74 -11.36
N ASN A 148 12.90 -7.58 -10.82
CA ASN A 148 13.59 -6.51 -11.57
C ASN A 148 14.92 -6.95 -12.21
N LYS A 149 15.62 -7.94 -11.63
CA LYS A 149 16.86 -8.49 -12.22
C LYS A 149 16.58 -9.48 -13.34
N ASN A 150 15.49 -10.22 -13.26
CA ASN A 150 15.09 -11.19 -14.27
C ASN A 150 14.50 -10.50 -15.51
N GLU A 151 13.80 -9.37 -15.34
CA GLU A 151 13.24 -8.59 -16.46
C GLU A 151 14.32 -7.86 -17.30
N LYS A 152 15.53 -7.66 -16.74
CA LYS A 152 16.67 -7.03 -17.41
C LYS A 152 17.61 -8.02 -18.12
N ARG A 153 17.30 -9.32 -18.10
CA ARG A 153 18.06 -10.39 -18.78
C ARG A 153 17.29 -10.88 -19.99
#